data_AF-A0A2A6RDG9-F1
#
_entry.id   AF-A0A2A6RDG9-F1
#
_cell.length_a   1.000
_cell.length_b   1.000
_cell.length_c   1.000
_cell.angle_alpha   90.00
_cell.angle_beta   90.00
_cell.angle_gamma   90.00
#
_symmetry.space_group_name_H-M   'P 1'
#
loop_
_entity.id
_entity.type
_entity.pdbx_description
1 polymer ?
#
loop_
_entity_poly.entity_id
_entity_poly.type
_entity_poly.pdbx_seq_one_letter_code
_entity_poly.pdbx_strand_id
1 'polypeptide(L)'
;MLTLLRYLAAAGKHVTLQEIIDVVGTTIPLGGALMGTIAEELIEQGMQKGKQLGMQEGEQIGLQKGEQIGLQKGLRQGKQIGLQKGELIGLQKGIRLSLKCKFGTEGEALMQTITTIEDVALLQLLADVIEHTENVAELRAWLADEAG
;
A
#
# COMPACT_ATOMS: atom_id res chain seq x y z
N MET A 1 -14.54 -50.67 32.63
CA MET A 1 -14.65 -49.25 32.22
C MET A 1 -13.27 -48.60 32.01
N LEU A 2 -12.37 -48.60 32.99
CA LEU A 2 -11.00 -48.05 32.84
C LEU A 2 -10.15 -48.72 31.74
N THR A 3 -10.36 -50.02 31.48
CA THR A 3 -9.56 -50.78 30.50
C THR A 3 -9.79 -50.34 29.06
N LEU A 4 -11.00 -49.92 28.71
CA LEU A 4 -11.38 -49.51 27.35
C LEU A 4 -10.80 -48.12 27.02
N LEU A 5 -10.96 -47.16 27.93
CA LEU A 5 -10.36 -45.82 27.80
C LEU A 5 -8.82 -45.89 27.76
N ARG A 6 -8.22 -46.83 28.51
CA ARG A 6 -6.78 -47.06 28.51
C ARG A 6 -6.29 -47.71 27.21
N TYR A 7 -7.08 -48.61 26.62
CA TYR A 7 -6.81 -49.19 25.29
C TYR A 7 -6.93 -48.14 24.18
N LEU A 8 -7.98 -47.32 24.21
CA LEU A 8 -8.16 -46.20 23.28
C LEU A 8 -7.04 -45.15 23.39
N ALA A 9 -6.61 -44.82 24.62
CA ALA A 9 -5.47 -43.94 24.85
C ALA A 9 -4.13 -44.56 24.39
N ALA A 10 -3.99 -45.89 24.49
CA ALA A 10 -2.78 -46.62 24.08
C ALA A 10 -2.70 -46.87 22.56
N ALA A 11 -3.83 -46.97 21.87
CA ALA A 11 -3.90 -47.21 20.43
C ALA A 11 -3.49 -45.98 19.58
N GLY A 12 -3.45 -44.79 20.18
CA GLY A 12 -2.82 -43.61 19.59
C GLY A 12 -3.43 -43.14 18.26
N LYS A 13 -2.62 -42.53 17.39
CA LYS A 13 -3.03 -41.92 16.09
C LYS A 13 -3.55 -42.90 15.03
N HIS A 14 -3.65 -44.20 15.34
CA HIS A 14 -3.97 -45.24 14.37
C HIS A 14 -5.43 -45.72 14.43
N VAL A 15 -6.24 -45.15 15.32
CA VAL A 15 -7.66 -45.49 15.45
C VAL A 15 -8.51 -44.33 14.94
N THR A 16 -9.42 -44.64 14.04
CA THR A 16 -10.38 -43.66 13.49
C THR A 16 -11.51 -43.40 14.47
N LEU A 17 -12.10 -42.21 14.42
CA LEU A 17 -13.24 -41.85 15.28
C LEU A 17 -14.40 -42.86 15.16
N GLN A 18 -14.61 -43.41 13.96
CA GLN A 18 -15.64 -44.41 13.69
C GLN A 18 -15.38 -45.72 14.44
N GLU A 19 -14.15 -46.22 14.42
CA GLU A 19 -13.76 -47.43 15.17
C GLU A 19 -13.96 -47.27 16.68
N ILE A 20 -13.75 -46.06 17.22
CA ILE A 20 -14.00 -45.76 18.63
C ILE A 20 -15.51 -45.78 18.93
N ILE A 21 -16.32 -45.18 18.07
CA ILE A 21 -17.79 -45.14 18.20
C ILE A 21 -18.36 -46.56 18.19
N ASP A 22 -17.91 -47.41 17.27
CA ASP A 22 -18.39 -48.79 17.10
C ASP A 22 -18.03 -49.67 18.32
N VAL A 23 -16.79 -49.55 18.83
CA VAL A 23 -16.34 -50.30 20.01
C VAL A 23 -17.08 -49.84 21.27
N VAL A 24 -17.30 -48.54 21.45
CA VAL A 24 -17.99 -47.97 22.62
C VAL A 24 -19.50 -48.27 22.58
N GLY A 25 -20.12 -48.24 21.40
CA GLY A 25 -21.54 -48.56 21.20
C GLY A 25 -21.87 -50.04 21.43
N THR A 26 -20.95 -50.95 21.13
CA THR A 26 -21.12 -52.40 21.37
C THR A 26 -20.86 -52.81 22.83
N THR A 27 -20.01 -52.08 23.56
CA THR A 27 -19.69 -52.40 24.98
C THR A 27 -20.54 -51.66 26.01
N ILE A 28 -21.12 -50.51 25.67
CA ILE A 28 -21.92 -49.70 26.58
C ILE A 28 -23.25 -49.36 25.88
N PRO A 29 -24.41 -49.82 26.38
CA PRO A 29 -25.72 -49.58 25.75
C PRO A 29 -26.07 -48.10 25.54
N LEU A 30 -25.48 -47.19 26.35
CA LEU A 30 -25.59 -45.73 26.22
C LEU A 30 -24.36 -45.05 25.58
N GLY A 31 -23.29 -45.81 25.32
CA GLY A 31 -21.98 -45.27 24.94
C GLY A 31 -21.95 -44.68 23.53
N GLY A 32 -22.70 -45.27 22.58
CA GLY A 32 -22.79 -44.75 21.22
C GLY A 32 -23.44 -43.36 21.15
N ALA A 33 -24.53 -43.14 21.88
CA ALA A 33 -25.21 -41.84 21.96
C ALA A 33 -24.35 -40.76 22.64
N LEU A 34 -23.66 -41.12 23.73
CA LEU A 34 -22.72 -40.23 24.41
C LEU A 34 -21.52 -39.88 23.53
N MET A 35 -20.97 -40.84 22.79
CA MET A 35 -19.87 -40.60 21.84
C MET A 35 -20.28 -39.70 20.68
N GLY A 36 -21.50 -39.85 20.15
CA GLY A 36 -22.03 -38.94 19.13
C GLY A 36 -22.08 -37.49 19.62
N THR A 37 -22.57 -37.28 20.84
CA THR A 37 -22.63 -35.95 21.47
C THR A 37 -21.23 -35.35 21.69
N ILE A 38 -20.28 -36.16 22.17
CA ILE A 38 -18.89 -35.71 22.38
C ILE A 38 -18.22 -35.40 21.03
N ALA A 39 -18.47 -36.20 19.99
CA ALA A 39 -17.92 -35.96 18.65
C ALA A 39 -18.48 -34.65 18.06
N GLU A 40 -19.78 -34.41 18.18
CA GLU A 40 -20.42 -33.15 17.76
C GLU A 40 -19.82 -31.95 18.48
N GLU A 41 -19.67 -32.02 19.81
CA GLU A 41 -19.05 -30.94 20.60
C GLU A 41 -17.61 -30.66 20.18
N LEU A 42 -16.80 -31.71 19.93
CA LEU A 42 -15.42 -31.55 19.48
C LEU A 42 -15.34 -30.95 18.08
N ILE A 43 -16.22 -31.35 17.16
CA ILE A 43 -16.31 -30.78 15.81
C ILE A 43 -16.70 -29.31 15.89
N GLU A 44 -17.70 -28.96 16.71
CA GLU A 44 -18.14 -27.58 16.91
C GLU A 44 -17.02 -26.72 17.49
N GLN A 45 -16.35 -27.19 18.55
CA GLN A 45 -15.21 -26.49 19.14
C GLN A 45 -14.05 -26.34 18.14
N GLY A 46 -13.77 -27.36 17.35
CA GLY A 46 -12.75 -27.32 16.29
C GLY A 46 -13.09 -26.28 15.23
N MET A 47 -14.34 -26.23 14.78
CA MET A 47 -14.82 -25.25 13.81
C MET A 47 -14.80 -23.82 14.36
N GLN A 48 -15.24 -23.63 15.61
CA GLN A 48 -15.20 -22.32 16.27
C GLN A 48 -13.76 -21.81 16.43
N LYS A 49 -12.84 -22.65 16.92
CA LYS A 49 -11.42 -22.30 17.05
C LYS A 49 -10.79 -22.02 15.68
N GLY A 50 -11.06 -22.87 14.69
CA GLY A 50 -10.55 -22.68 13.33
C GLY A 50 -11.02 -21.36 12.71
N LYS A 51 -12.31 -21.03 12.86
CA LYS A 51 -12.86 -19.75 12.40
C LYS A 51 -12.24 -18.56 13.14
N GLN A 52 -12.09 -18.65 14.46
CA GLN A 52 -11.50 -17.58 15.26
C GLN A 52 -10.04 -17.33 14.88
N LEU A 53 -9.22 -18.38 14.78
CA LEU A 53 -7.83 -18.28 14.38
C LEU A 53 -7.70 -17.75 12.94
N GLY A 54 -8.46 -18.31 12.01
CA GLY A 54 -8.44 -17.87 10.61
C GLY A 54 -8.84 -16.40 10.44
N MET A 55 -9.81 -15.92 11.23
CA MET A 55 -10.21 -14.51 11.22
C MET A 55 -9.11 -13.62 11.82
N GLN A 56 -8.55 -13.99 12.96
CA GLN A 56 -7.47 -13.23 13.62
C GLN A 56 -6.21 -13.15 12.74
N GLU A 57 -5.75 -14.27 12.19
CA GLU A 57 -4.60 -14.30 11.29
C GLU A 57 -4.87 -13.54 9.99
N GLY A 58 -6.06 -13.73 9.41
CA GLY A 58 -6.48 -13.02 8.20
C GLY A 58 -6.51 -11.50 8.39
N GLU A 59 -7.06 -11.04 9.51
CA GLU A 59 -7.09 -9.61 9.86
C GLU A 59 -5.69 -9.06 10.10
N GLN A 60 -4.86 -9.76 10.88
CA GLN A 60 -3.49 -9.32 11.16
C GLN A 60 -2.65 -9.22 9.88
N ILE A 61 -2.69 -10.25 9.03
CA ILE A 61 -1.97 -10.26 7.76
C ILE A 61 -2.51 -9.18 6.81
N GLY A 62 -3.84 -9.04 6.75
CA GLY A 62 -4.51 -8.04 5.92
C GLY A 62 -4.09 -6.62 6.30
N LEU A 63 -4.11 -6.30 7.60
CA LEU A 63 -3.73 -4.99 8.12
C LEU A 63 -2.25 -4.70 7.89
N GLN A 64 -1.35 -5.63 8.24
CA GLN A 64 0.08 -5.44 8.03
C GLN A 64 0.44 -5.22 6.56
N LYS A 65 -0.10 -6.04 5.65
CA LYS A 65 0.15 -5.88 4.21
C LYS A 65 -0.49 -4.60 3.67
N GLY A 66 -1.70 -4.28 4.13
CA GLY A 66 -2.41 -3.07 3.73
C GLY A 66 -1.63 -1.81 4.10
N GLU A 67 -1.17 -1.71 5.35
CA GLU A 67 -0.35 -0.60 5.83
C GLU A 67 0.98 -0.49 5.08
N GLN A 68 1.70 -1.62 4.92
CA GLN A 68 2.99 -1.61 4.23
C GLN A 68 2.86 -1.14 2.78
N ILE A 69 1.89 -1.67 2.04
CA ILE A 69 1.65 -1.30 0.64
C ILE A 69 1.17 0.15 0.54
N GLY A 70 0.24 0.55 1.42
CA GLY A 70 -0.30 1.91 1.48
C GLY A 70 0.80 2.94 1.73
N LEU A 71 1.64 2.72 2.75
CA LEU A 71 2.74 3.60 3.10
C LEU A 71 3.78 3.68 1.97
N GLN A 72 4.18 2.53 1.40
CA GLN A 72 5.17 2.51 0.33
C GLN A 72 4.69 3.27 -0.91
N LYS A 73 3.43 3.07 -1.32
CA LYS A 73 2.84 3.78 -2.46
C LYS A 73 2.71 5.27 -2.17
N GLY A 74 2.19 5.62 -0.99
CA GLY A 74 2.03 7.02 -0.57
C GLY A 74 3.35 7.77 -0.54
N LEU A 75 4.40 7.17 0.04
CA LEU A 75 5.73 7.78 0.09
C LEU A 75 6.33 7.97 -1.31
N ARG A 76 6.21 6.97 -2.19
CA ARG A 76 6.74 7.04 -3.55
C ARG A 76 6.06 8.14 -4.36
N GLN A 77 4.72 8.19 -4.32
CA GLN A 77 3.93 9.21 -5.02
C GLN A 77 4.20 10.60 -4.45
N GLY A 78 4.20 10.73 -3.12
CA GLY A 78 4.49 11.99 -2.45
C GLY A 78 5.88 12.54 -2.79
N LYS A 79 6.90 11.67 -2.79
CA LYS A 79 8.27 12.05 -3.18
C LYS A 79 8.34 12.49 -4.65
N GLN A 80 7.71 11.75 -5.57
CA GLN A 80 7.71 12.09 -6.99
C GLN A 80 7.05 13.45 -7.25
N ILE A 81 5.85 13.67 -6.70
CA ILE A 81 5.12 14.94 -6.84
C ILE A 81 5.90 16.07 -6.18
N GLY A 82 6.47 15.82 -5.00
CA GLY A 82 7.28 16.81 -4.27
C GLY A 82 8.52 17.23 -5.05
N LEU A 83 9.22 16.29 -5.69
CA LEU A 83 10.38 16.59 -6.53
C LEU A 83 9.99 17.41 -7.77
N GLN A 84 8.96 16.99 -8.49
CA GLN A 84 8.50 17.71 -9.69
C GLN A 84 8.06 19.14 -9.37
N LYS A 85 7.25 19.32 -8.32
CA LYS A 85 6.83 20.66 -7.87
C LYS A 85 8.00 21.48 -7.36
N GLY A 86 8.94 20.85 -6.64
CA GLY A 86 10.14 21.50 -6.13
C GLY A 86 11.03 22.02 -7.25
N GLU A 87 11.23 21.22 -8.30
CA GLU A 87 11.98 21.58 -9.50
C GLU A 87 11.31 22.74 -10.25
N LEU A 88 9.99 22.65 -10.50
CA LEU A 88 9.22 23.70 -11.15
C LEU A 88 9.35 25.05 -10.42
N ILE A 89 9.09 25.05 -9.11
CA ILE A 89 9.18 26.27 -8.28
C ILE A 89 10.64 26.76 -8.24
N GLY A 90 11.60 25.86 -8.18
CA GLY A 90 13.03 26.18 -8.19
C GLY A 90 13.45 26.91 -9.46
N LEU A 91 13.10 26.35 -10.62
CA LEU A 91 13.38 26.94 -11.93
C LEU A 91 12.71 28.31 -12.07
N GLN A 92 11.42 28.43 -11.76
CA GLN A 92 10.71 29.72 -11.83
C GLN A 92 11.36 30.79 -10.92
N LYS A 93 11.82 30.41 -9.72
CA LYS A 93 12.54 31.32 -8.82
C LYS A 93 13.91 31.71 -9.39
N GLY A 94 14.64 30.77 -9.97
CA GLY A 94 15.93 31.01 -10.62
C GLY A 94 15.79 31.95 -11.81
N ILE A 95 14.85 31.67 -12.71
CA ILE A 95 14.50 32.50 -13.85
C ILE A 95 14.13 33.91 -13.41
N ARG A 96 13.28 34.07 -12.39
CA ARG A 96 12.95 35.40 -11.84
C ARG A 96 14.19 36.17 -11.42
N LEU A 97 15.13 35.52 -10.73
CA LEU A 97 16.36 36.17 -10.30
C LEU A 97 17.23 36.56 -11.50
N SER A 98 17.41 35.66 -12.47
CA SER A 98 18.17 35.93 -13.69
C SER A 98 17.58 37.11 -14.48
N LEU A 99 16.26 37.13 -14.68
CA LEU A 99 15.56 38.22 -15.35
C LEU A 99 15.70 39.54 -14.60
N LYS A 100 15.54 39.53 -13.28
CA LYS A 100 15.68 40.72 -12.45
C LYS A 100 17.11 41.27 -12.49
N CYS A 101 18.11 40.41 -12.47
CA CYS A 101 19.51 40.80 -12.52
C CYS A 101 19.92 41.32 -13.91
N LYS A 102 19.47 40.66 -14.99
CA LYS A 102 19.91 40.98 -16.36
C LYS A 102 19.10 42.11 -16.99
N PHE A 103 17.80 42.17 -16.70
CA PHE A 103 16.84 43.03 -17.39
C PHE A 103 16.01 43.91 -16.45
N GLY A 104 16.26 43.87 -15.14
CA GLY A 104 15.58 44.71 -14.16
C GLY A 104 14.07 44.48 -14.12
N THR A 105 13.31 45.58 -14.02
CA THR A 105 11.85 45.56 -13.89
C THR A 105 11.14 45.06 -15.14
N GLU A 106 11.70 45.29 -16.33
CA GLU A 106 11.13 44.82 -17.60
C GLU A 106 11.19 43.30 -17.73
N GLY A 107 12.29 42.68 -17.29
CA GLY A 107 12.40 41.23 -17.20
C GLY A 107 11.48 40.64 -16.14
N GLU A 108 11.36 41.29 -14.98
CA GLU A 108 10.48 40.83 -13.90
C GLU A 108 8.99 40.85 -14.32
N ALA A 109 8.58 41.74 -15.23
CA ALA A 109 7.22 41.75 -15.77
C ALA A 109 6.85 40.47 -16.54
N LEU A 110 7.84 39.80 -17.16
CA LEU A 110 7.61 38.53 -17.88
C LEU A 110 7.26 37.37 -16.94
N MET A 111 7.50 37.51 -15.63
CA MET A 111 7.15 36.47 -14.67
C MET A 111 5.66 36.14 -14.63
N GLN A 112 4.79 37.09 -15.00
CA GLN A 112 3.35 36.83 -15.06
C GLN A 112 3.03 35.68 -16.03
N THR A 113 3.71 35.65 -17.19
CA THR A 113 3.59 34.57 -18.18
C THR A 113 4.38 33.33 -17.77
N ILE A 114 5.58 33.49 -17.20
CA ILE A 114 6.45 32.35 -16.87
C ILE A 114 5.88 31.51 -15.70
N THR A 115 5.17 32.15 -14.76
CA THR A 115 4.56 31.42 -13.64
C THR A 115 3.42 30.49 -14.05
N THR A 116 2.79 30.72 -15.20
CA THR A 116 1.74 29.84 -15.73
C THR A 116 2.29 28.64 -16.48
N ILE A 117 3.59 28.61 -16.77
CA ILE A 117 4.26 27.47 -17.41
C ILE A 117 4.49 26.38 -16.36
N GLU A 118 3.86 25.23 -16.56
CA GLU A 118 4.06 24.02 -15.76
C GLU A 118 5.05 23.03 -16.40
N ASP A 119 5.47 23.28 -17.64
CA ASP A 119 6.44 22.45 -18.35
C ASP A 119 7.87 22.78 -17.89
N VAL A 120 8.49 21.82 -17.20
CA VAL A 120 9.86 21.91 -16.70
C VAL A 120 10.87 22.01 -17.85
N ALA A 121 10.66 21.30 -18.96
CA ALA A 121 11.58 21.32 -20.10
C ALA A 121 11.56 22.70 -20.78
N LEU A 122 10.37 23.29 -20.94
CA LEU A 122 10.25 24.64 -21.49
C LEU A 122 10.91 25.68 -20.58
N LEU A 123 10.78 25.55 -19.25
CA LEU A 123 11.47 26.42 -18.30
C LEU A 123 12.99 26.27 -18.33
N GLN A 124 13.51 25.05 -18.57
CA GLN A 124 14.95 24.83 -18.75
C GLN A 124 15.45 25.50 -20.03
N LEU A 125 14.76 25.33 -21.16
CA LEU A 125 15.08 26.01 -22.41
C LEU A 125 15.04 27.53 -22.23
N LEU A 126 14.03 28.04 -21.53
CA LEU A 126 13.94 29.46 -21.22
C LEU A 126 15.15 29.95 -20.40
N ALA A 127 15.62 29.16 -19.42
CA ALA A 127 16.81 29.51 -18.65
C ALA A 127 18.05 29.63 -19.55
N ASP A 128 18.22 28.71 -20.50
CA ASP A 128 19.33 28.74 -21.48
C ASP A 128 19.23 29.94 -22.43
N VAL A 129 18.02 30.28 -22.90
CA VAL A 129 17.78 31.45 -23.75
C VAL A 129 18.10 32.74 -23.00
N ILE A 130 17.69 32.85 -21.72
CA ILE A 130 17.98 34.02 -20.88
C ILE A 130 19.48 34.28 -20.77
N GLU A 131 20.32 33.24 -20.76
CA GLU A 131 21.77 33.39 -20.70
C GLU A 131 22.33 34.11 -21.94
N HIS A 132 21.81 33.81 -23.13
CA HIS A 132 22.35 34.28 -24.41
C HIS A 132 21.68 35.54 -24.95
N THR A 133 20.43 35.81 -24.56
CA THR A 133 19.67 36.95 -25.09
C THR A 133 20.13 38.28 -24.47
N GLU A 134 20.41 39.30 -25.27
CA GLU A 134 20.78 40.64 -24.77
C GLU A 134 19.58 41.56 -24.55
N ASN A 135 18.41 41.21 -25.13
CA ASN A 135 17.22 42.07 -25.16
C ASN A 135 15.94 41.37 -24.68
N VAL A 136 15.20 42.03 -23.78
CA VAL A 136 13.89 41.57 -23.28
C VAL A 136 12.86 41.38 -24.39
N ALA A 137 12.92 42.19 -25.45
CA ALA A 137 11.97 42.11 -26.56
C ALA A 137 12.09 40.78 -27.33
N GLU A 138 13.32 40.30 -27.54
CA GLU A 138 13.57 38.99 -28.17
C GLU A 138 13.06 37.86 -27.30
N LEU A 139 13.32 37.94 -25.98
CA LEU A 139 12.83 36.96 -25.02
C LEU A 139 11.30 36.91 -24.98
N ARG A 140 10.64 38.07 -25.04
CA ARG A 140 9.17 38.17 -25.09
C ARG A 140 8.60 37.55 -26.37
N ALA A 141 9.26 37.78 -27.51
CA ALA A 141 8.87 37.18 -28.78
C ALA A 141 9.00 35.65 -28.75
N TRP A 142 10.11 35.14 -28.21
CA TRP A 142 10.32 33.70 -28.03
C TRP A 142 9.26 33.07 -27.12
N LEU A 143 8.96 33.71 -25.98
CA LEU A 143 7.90 33.26 -25.08
C LEU A 143 6.51 33.25 -25.75
N ALA A 144 6.23 34.19 -26.65
CA ALA A 144 4.95 34.22 -27.35
C ALA A 144 4.82 33.11 -28.41
N ASP A 145 5.94 32.65 -28.97
CA ASP A 145 6.00 31.57 -29.97
C ASP A 145 5.89 30.19 -29.32
N GLU A 146 6.56 29.98 -28.18
CA GLU A 146 6.64 28.68 -27.50
C GLU A 146 5.54 28.47 -26.43
N ALA A 147 4.95 29.54 -25.88
CA ALA A 147 3.86 29.45 -24.89
C ALA A 147 2.46 29.65 -25.49
N GLY A 148 2.35 29.79 -26.81
CA GLY A 148 1.08 29.85 -27.57
C GLY A 148 0.62 28.47 -28.03
#